data_AF-A0A2U1QAZ6-F1
#
_entry.id   AF-A0A2U1QAZ6-F1
#
_cell.length_a   1.000
_cell.length_b   1.000
_cell.length_c   1.000
_cell.angle_alpha   90.00
_cell.angle_beta   90.00
_cell.angle_gamma   90.00
#
_symmetry.space_group_name_H-M   'P 1'
#
loop_
_entity.id
_entity.type
_entity.pdbx_description
1 polymer ?
#
loop_
_entity_poly.entity_id
_entity_poly.type
_entity_poly.pdbx_seq_one_letter_code
_entity_poly.pdbx_strand_id
1 'polypeptide(L)'
;MGISKESCRNELRSAIRQLTDRCLFSAAKWAAEQLVGIEQDPTKYPPSNTRLQRDCSSIRRRFQSTNDNEGVGVIGTPIAGTSYVSTPVLEEERESNADSDFYLLAKSYFNCREYRRAAHVLKDQVGKKDLFLRCYALYLAGEKRKEEETIELEGPLGKSDAVNSELVSIEQELSAVRKNGAIDPFGLYLYGLVLKEKGNENLARTVLVESVNSYPWNC
;
A
#
# COMPACT_ATOMS: atom_id res chain seq x y z
N MET A 1 20.13 -19.87 -1.28
CA MET A 1 20.96 -18.84 -1.96
C MET A 1 20.59 -17.50 -1.38
N GLY A 2 21.56 -16.64 -1.04
CA GLY A 2 21.26 -15.30 -0.52
C GLY A 2 20.63 -14.42 -1.59
N ILE A 3 19.61 -13.63 -1.22
CA ILE A 3 19.00 -12.63 -2.10
C ILE A 3 20.06 -11.58 -2.43
N SER A 4 20.31 -11.34 -3.71
CA SER A 4 21.22 -10.27 -4.12
C SER A 4 20.57 -8.91 -3.87
N LYS A 5 21.36 -7.91 -3.44
CA LYS A 5 20.88 -6.52 -3.30
C LYS A 5 20.17 -6.04 -4.57
N GLU A 6 20.64 -6.44 -5.75
CA GLU A 6 20.03 -6.08 -7.03
C GLU A 6 18.65 -6.74 -7.25
N SER A 7 18.45 -7.98 -6.80
CA SER A 7 17.12 -8.63 -6.86
C SER A 7 16.10 -7.82 -6.06
N CYS A 8 16.45 -7.47 -4.82
CA CYS A 8 15.58 -6.67 -3.95
C CYS A 8 15.28 -5.28 -4.55
N ARG A 9 16.29 -4.63 -5.16
CA ARG A 9 16.09 -3.36 -5.87
C ARG A 9 15.11 -3.50 -7.04
N ASN A 10 15.20 -4.58 -7.82
CA ASN A 10 14.29 -4.84 -8.94
C ASN A 10 12.87 -5.15 -8.47
N GLU A 11 12.71 -5.90 -7.39
CA GLU A 11 11.41 -6.16 -6.76
C GLU A 11 10.76 -4.85 -6.30
N LEU A 12 11.49 -3.99 -5.58
CA LEU A 12 10.99 -2.68 -5.16
C LEU A 12 10.62 -1.78 -6.34
N ARG A 13 11.42 -1.75 -7.42
CA ARG A 13 11.07 -1.00 -8.64
C ARG A 13 9.78 -1.50 -9.28
N SER A 14 9.57 -2.82 -9.32
CA SER A 14 8.32 -3.40 -9.80
C SER A 14 7.16 -3.00 -8.88
N ALA A 15 7.35 -3.09 -7.57
CA ALA A 15 6.33 -2.76 -6.59
C ALA A 15 5.90 -1.29 -6.68
N ILE A 16 6.85 -0.37 -6.81
CA ILE A 16 6.59 1.07 -6.98
C ILE A 16 5.70 1.30 -8.21
N ARG A 17 5.96 0.62 -9.34
CA ARG A 17 5.12 0.76 -10.54
C ARG A 17 3.70 0.25 -10.29
N GLN A 18 3.57 -0.99 -9.78
CA GLN A 18 2.26 -1.60 -9.51
C GLN A 18 1.40 -0.79 -8.53
N LEU A 19 2.03 -0.25 -7.48
CA LEU A 19 1.38 0.61 -6.48
C LEU A 19 1.00 1.98 -7.07
N THR A 20 1.90 2.60 -7.83
CA THR A 20 1.66 3.91 -8.47
C THR A 20 0.55 3.81 -9.51
N ASP A 21 0.53 2.72 -10.28
CA ASP A 21 -0.49 2.51 -11.29
C ASP A 21 -1.88 2.44 -10.68
N ARG A 22 -2.00 1.87 -9.49
CA ARG A 22 -3.22 1.78 -8.68
C ARG A 22 -3.46 3.00 -7.77
N CYS A 23 -2.67 4.06 -7.89
CA CYS A 23 -2.77 5.27 -7.08
C CYS A 23 -2.61 5.05 -5.56
N LEU A 24 -1.90 3.99 -5.16
CA LEU A 24 -1.54 3.70 -3.77
C LEU A 24 -0.26 4.48 -3.39
N PHE A 25 -0.35 5.81 -3.39
CA PHE A 25 0.81 6.69 -3.32
C PHE A 25 1.62 6.58 -2.03
N SER A 26 0.97 6.35 -0.88
CA SER A 26 1.68 6.19 0.40
C SER A 26 2.57 4.95 0.41
N ALA A 27 2.04 3.82 -0.06
CA ALA A 27 2.78 2.57 -0.19
C ALA A 27 3.90 2.67 -1.24
N ALA A 28 3.60 3.28 -2.39
CA ALA A 28 4.60 3.52 -3.44
C ALA A 28 5.75 4.41 -2.96
N LYS A 29 5.44 5.46 -2.19
CA LYS A 29 6.43 6.34 -1.57
C LYS A 29 7.30 5.57 -0.58
N TRP A 30 6.69 4.79 0.31
CA TRP A 30 7.44 3.97 1.25
C TRP A 30 8.38 2.99 0.52
N ALA A 31 7.89 2.28 -0.49
CA ALA A 31 8.73 1.38 -1.29
C ALA A 31 9.89 2.11 -1.99
N ALA A 32 9.67 3.34 -2.47
CA ALA A 32 10.71 4.17 -3.05
C ALA A 32 11.75 4.62 -2.02
N GLU A 33 11.35 4.99 -0.80
CA GLU A 33 12.25 5.30 0.31
C GLU A 33 13.14 4.09 0.65
N GLN A 34 12.56 2.88 0.71
CA GLN A 34 13.31 1.64 0.93
C GLN A 34 14.31 1.36 -0.20
N LEU A 35 13.92 1.60 -1.47
CA LEU A 35 14.79 1.39 -2.63
C LEU A 35 16.04 2.28 -2.60
N VAL A 36 15.86 3.55 -2.19
CA VAL A 36 16.98 4.50 -2.05
C VAL A 36 17.93 4.09 -0.92
N GLY A 37 17.40 3.44 0.13
CA GLY A 37 18.18 2.93 1.25
C GLY A 37 19.09 1.73 0.93
N ILE A 38 18.85 1.01 -0.18
CA ILE A 38 19.69 -0.14 -0.58
C ILE A 38 20.88 0.34 -1.39
N GLU A 39 22.08 0.11 -0.85
CA GLU A 39 23.36 0.42 -1.51
C GLU A 39 23.43 -0.10 -2.95
N GLN A 40 23.93 0.76 -3.83
CA GLN A 40 24.22 0.41 -5.22
C GLN A 40 25.61 -0.19 -5.33
N ASP A 41 25.80 -1.04 -6.33
CA ASP A 41 27.12 -1.55 -6.68
C ASP A 41 28.02 -0.38 -7.12
N PRO A 42 29.05 -0.01 -6.33
CA PRO A 42 29.89 1.15 -6.63
C PRO A 42 30.71 0.97 -7.92
N THR A 43 30.87 -0.27 -8.39
CA THR A 43 31.58 -0.55 -9.66
C THR A 43 30.73 -0.22 -10.89
N LYS A 44 29.39 -0.26 -10.75
CA LYS A 44 28.43 0.06 -11.83
C LYS A 44 27.91 1.49 -11.74
N TYR A 45 27.84 2.03 -10.51
CA TYR A 45 27.34 3.36 -10.23
C TYR A 45 28.36 4.08 -9.35
N PRO A 46 29.37 4.75 -9.95
CA PRO A 46 30.31 5.55 -9.18
C PRO A 46 29.53 6.59 -8.38
N PRO A 47 29.93 6.89 -7.12
CA PRO A 47 29.21 7.80 -6.27
C PRO A 47 29.16 9.18 -6.92
N SER A 48 28.03 9.49 -7.54
CA SER A 48 27.67 10.86 -7.89
C SER A 48 27.33 11.54 -6.57
N ASN A 49 27.91 12.72 -6.29
CA ASN A 49 27.73 13.52 -5.07
C ASN A 49 26.24 13.64 -4.67
N THR A 50 25.70 12.61 -4.02
CA THR A 50 24.35 12.56 -3.50
C THR A 50 24.50 12.99 -2.06
N ARG A 51 24.44 14.31 -1.91
CA ARG A 51 24.49 15.07 -0.66
C ARG A 51 23.25 14.80 0.19
N LEU A 52 23.05 13.54 0.56
CA LEU A 52 22.23 13.12 1.68
C LEU A 52 23.06 12.10 2.46
N GLN A 53 24.23 12.58 2.91
CA GLN A 53 24.95 11.97 4.00
C GLN A 53 24.10 12.17 5.25
N ARG A 54 23.18 11.22 5.45
CA ARG A 54 22.79 10.58 6.69
C ARG A 54 23.35 11.21 7.98
N ASP A 55 22.92 12.42 8.30
CA ASP A 55 22.93 12.94 9.68
C ASP A 55 21.55 12.68 10.31
N CYS A 56 21.24 11.41 10.51
CA CYS A 56 20.21 10.99 11.45
C CYS A 56 20.89 10.42 12.70
N SER A 57 21.71 11.25 13.33
CA SER A 57 22.32 10.99 14.64
C SER A 57 21.89 12.07 15.63
N SER A 58 20.59 12.21 15.87
CA SER A 58 20.09 13.17 16.88
C SER A 58 18.78 12.73 17.54
N ILE A 59 18.65 11.43 17.84
CA ILE A 59 17.76 10.96 18.92
C ILE A 59 18.55 10.00 19.82
N ARG A 60 19.57 10.54 20.49
CA ARG A 60 20.00 10.06 21.81
C ARG A 60 19.81 11.20 22.81
N ARG A 61 18.56 11.39 23.22
CA ARG A 61 18.24 11.84 24.57
C ARG A 61 17.53 10.67 25.24
N ARG A 62 17.75 10.31 26.49
CA ARG A 62 18.62 10.78 27.57
C ARG A 62 18.09 9.97 28.74
N PHE A 63 18.77 8.93 29.21
CA PHE A 63 18.73 8.43 30.58
C PHE A 63 19.79 7.33 30.70
N GLN A 64 21.01 7.72 31.07
CA GLN A 64 21.96 6.79 31.67
C GLN A 64 22.48 7.48 32.92
N SER A 65 21.95 7.02 34.05
CA SER A 65 22.49 7.27 35.37
C SER A 65 23.58 6.24 35.60
N THR A 66 24.77 6.73 35.94
CA THR A 66 25.77 6.17 36.86
C THR A 66 26.29 4.73 36.66
N ASN A 67 27.59 4.72 36.30
CA ASN A 67 28.70 3.94 36.90
C ASN A 67 28.90 2.45 36.59
N ASP A 68 30.05 2.25 35.92
CA ASP A 68 31.17 1.36 36.26
C ASP A 68 31.14 -0.15 35.97
N ASN A 69 32.11 -0.50 35.10
CA ASN A 69 33.10 -1.58 35.23
C ASN A 69 32.94 -2.90 34.41
N GLU A 70 33.92 -3.05 33.51
CA GLU A 70 34.62 -4.23 32.96
C GLU A 70 33.95 -5.62 32.86
N GLY A 71 34.11 -6.24 31.68
CA GLY A 71 34.46 -7.66 31.55
C GLY A 71 33.52 -8.56 30.72
N VAL A 72 34.02 -8.99 29.56
CA VAL A 72 33.85 -10.32 28.91
C VAL A 72 32.43 -10.85 28.60
N GLY A 73 32.20 -11.26 27.35
CA GLY A 73 31.14 -12.25 27.07
C GLY A 73 30.59 -12.27 25.65
N VAL A 74 31.10 -13.20 24.85
CA VAL A 74 30.51 -13.70 23.60
C VAL A 74 29.11 -14.25 23.85
N ILE A 75 28.08 -13.78 23.13
CA ILE A 75 26.87 -14.57 22.81
C ILE A 75 26.39 -14.19 21.41
N GLY A 76 26.52 -15.12 20.46
CA GLY A 76 25.90 -15.02 19.15
C GLY A 76 24.39 -15.22 19.22
N THR A 77 23.65 -14.44 18.44
CA THR A 77 22.22 -14.63 18.21
C THR A 77 22.00 -15.27 16.84
N PRO A 78 21.10 -16.27 16.73
CA PRO A 78 20.92 -17.01 15.49
C PRO A 78 20.11 -16.19 14.48
N ILE A 79 20.52 -16.29 13.22
CA ILE A 79 19.77 -15.82 12.05
C ILE A 79 18.51 -16.70 11.94
N ALA A 80 17.38 -16.16 12.42
CA ALA A 80 16.07 -16.74 12.18
C ALA A 80 15.71 -16.53 10.71
N GLY A 81 15.53 -17.65 9.99
CA GLY A 81 15.24 -17.67 8.57
C GLY A 81 13.92 -16.97 8.25
N THR A 82 14.00 -15.80 7.66
CA THR A 82 12.90 -15.23 6.89
C THR A 82 12.79 -16.03 5.59
N SER A 83 11.76 -16.87 5.51
CA SER A 83 11.34 -17.50 4.25
C SER A 83 10.91 -16.38 3.31
N TYR A 84 11.79 -15.96 2.41
CA TYR A 84 11.43 -14.99 1.37
C TYR A 84 10.46 -15.66 0.40
N VAL A 85 9.25 -15.13 0.30
CA VAL A 85 8.35 -15.45 -0.79
C VAL A 85 8.68 -14.44 -1.88
N SER A 86 9.29 -14.92 -2.98
CA SER A 86 9.50 -14.10 -4.17
C SER A 86 8.16 -13.45 -4.55
N THR A 87 8.16 -12.13 -4.77
CA THR A 87 6.95 -11.41 -5.19
C THR A 87 6.44 -12.10 -6.45
N PRO A 88 5.22 -12.69 -6.45
CA PRO A 88 4.70 -13.27 -7.67
C PRO A 88 4.57 -12.14 -8.67
N VAL A 89 5.31 -12.27 -9.78
CA VAL A 89 5.04 -11.45 -10.95
C VAL A 89 3.63 -11.82 -11.36
N LEU A 90 2.67 -10.90 -11.22
CA LEU A 90 1.31 -11.10 -11.72
C LEU A 90 1.44 -11.33 -13.23
N GLU A 91 1.39 -12.60 -13.66
CA GLU A 91 1.69 -13.00 -15.04
C GLU A 91 0.74 -12.33 -16.05
N GLU A 92 -0.46 -11.92 -15.60
CA GLU A 92 -1.44 -11.17 -16.38
C GLU A 92 -1.03 -9.70 -16.67
N GLU A 93 -0.12 -9.09 -15.89
CA GLU A 93 0.31 -7.70 -16.14
C GLU A 93 1.32 -7.57 -17.28
N ARG A 94 1.90 -8.68 -17.77
CA ARG A 94 2.78 -8.65 -18.97
C ARG A 94 2.00 -8.51 -20.28
N GLU A 95 0.70 -8.80 -20.30
CA GLU A 95 -0.10 -8.86 -21.54
C GLU A 95 -0.77 -7.52 -21.91
N SER A 96 -0.72 -6.47 -21.08
CA SER A 96 -1.23 -5.14 -21.47
C SER A 96 -0.46 -3.99 -20.80
N ASN A 97 0.74 -3.69 -21.28
CA ASN A 97 1.50 -2.49 -20.88
C ASN A 97 0.82 -1.16 -21.29
N ALA A 98 -0.26 -1.21 -22.08
CA ALA A 98 -1.05 -0.05 -22.44
C ALA A 98 -2.28 0.03 -21.53
N ASP A 99 -2.33 1.07 -20.71
CA ASP A 99 -3.55 1.48 -20.02
C ASP A 99 -4.63 1.81 -21.06
N SER A 100 -5.85 1.30 -20.86
CA SER A 100 -7.02 1.71 -21.65
C SER A 100 -7.20 3.24 -21.56
N ASP A 101 -7.70 3.88 -22.62
CA ASP A 101 -8.01 5.31 -22.63
C ASP A 101 -8.94 5.70 -21.47
N PHE A 102 -9.87 4.81 -21.12
CA PHE A 102 -10.75 4.97 -19.96
C PHE A 102 -9.97 4.97 -18.64
N TYR A 103 -8.95 4.11 -18.52
CA TYR A 103 -8.09 4.06 -17.34
C TYR A 103 -7.27 5.33 -17.19
N LEU A 104 -6.66 5.81 -18.28
CA LEU A 104 -5.89 7.06 -18.29
C LEU A 104 -6.76 8.25 -17.89
N LEU A 105 -7.98 8.35 -18.45
CA LEU A 105 -8.94 9.39 -18.07
C LEU A 105 -9.33 9.29 -16.59
N ALA A 106 -9.63 8.09 -16.10
CA ALA A 106 -9.99 7.87 -14.71
C ALA A 106 -8.83 8.23 -13.76
N LYS A 107 -7.60 7.87 -14.11
CA LYS A 107 -6.38 8.24 -13.36
C LYS A 107 -6.19 9.75 -13.32
N SER A 108 -6.48 10.46 -14.42
CA SER A 108 -6.48 11.93 -14.43
C SER A 108 -7.51 12.52 -13.46
N TYR A 109 -8.75 12.02 -13.46
CA TYR A 109 -9.76 12.46 -12.48
C TYR A 109 -9.37 12.13 -11.05
N PHE A 110 -8.80 10.95 -10.83
CA PHE A 110 -8.32 10.52 -9.52
C PHE A 110 -7.25 11.47 -8.98
N ASN A 111 -6.27 11.84 -9.82
CA ASN A 111 -5.20 12.76 -9.45
C ASN A 111 -5.71 14.17 -9.11
N CYS A 112 -6.80 14.61 -9.74
CA CYS A 112 -7.51 15.84 -9.41
C CYS A 112 -8.43 15.72 -8.18
N ARG A 113 -8.45 14.57 -7.49
CA ARG A 113 -9.35 14.23 -6.37
C ARG A 113 -10.83 14.23 -6.74
N GLU A 114 -11.15 14.07 -8.02
CA GLU A 114 -12.51 13.97 -8.56
C GLU A 114 -12.97 12.52 -8.57
N TYR A 115 -13.02 11.90 -7.40
CA TYR A 115 -13.10 10.45 -7.27
C TYR A 115 -14.37 9.83 -7.87
N ARG A 116 -15.53 10.49 -7.74
CA ARG A 116 -16.77 9.99 -8.36
C ARG A 116 -16.72 9.98 -9.88
N ARG A 117 -16.05 10.97 -10.49
CA ARG A 117 -15.87 11.01 -11.95
C ARG A 117 -14.94 9.88 -12.39
N ALA A 118 -13.86 9.65 -11.66
CA ALA A 118 -12.96 8.52 -11.90
C ALA A 118 -13.72 7.17 -11.86
N ALA A 119 -14.51 6.95 -10.81
CA ALA A 119 -15.33 5.75 -10.68
C ALA A 119 -16.38 5.61 -11.81
N HIS A 120 -17.01 6.72 -12.22
CA HIS A 120 -18.01 6.70 -13.29
C HIS A 120 -17.43 6.28 -14.64
N VAL A 121 -16.24 6.79 -14.99
CA VAL A 121 -15.55 6.43 -16.24
C VAL A 121 -15.24 4.93 -16.30
N LEU A 122 -14.94 4.33 -15.14
CA LEU A 122 -14.58 2.92 -15.05
C LEU A 122 -15.78 1.98 -14.85
N LYS A 123 -17.02 2.47 -14.75
CA LYS A 123 -18.20 1.65 -14.35
C LYS A 123 -18.45 0.40 -15.22
N ASP A 124 -18.09 0.47 -16.50
CA ASP A 124 -18.30 -0.62 -17.47
C ASP A 124 -17.01 -1.43 -17.73
N GLN A 125 -15.90 -1.07 -17.06
CA GLN A 125 -14.62 -1.76 -17.19
C GLN A 125 -14.58 -2.96 -16.24
N VAL A 126 -13.97 -4.05 -16.71
CA VAL A 126 -13.91 -5.35 -16.00
C VAL A 126 -12.49 -5.76 -15.61
N GLY A 127 -11.47 -4.99 -16.02
CA GLY A 127 -10.09 -5.28 -15.67
C GLY A 127 -9.87 -5.20 -14.16
N LYS A 128 -9.03 -6.08 -13.61
CA LYS A 128 -8.71 -6.12 -12.16
C LYS A 128 -8.25 -4.74 -11.65
N LYS A 129 -7.41 -4.07 -12.44
CA LYS A 129 -6.91 -2.73 -12.15
C LYS A 129 -8.00 -1.66 -12.24
N ASP A 130 -8.87 -1.73 -13.25
CA ASP A 130 -10.02 -0.81 -13.39
C ASP A 130 -10.99 -0.96 -12.23
N LEU A 131 -11.32 -2.20 -11.87
CA LEU A 131 -12.19 -2.52 -10.74
C LEU A 131 -11.60 -2.00 -9.44
N PHE A 132 -10.31 -2.24 -9.20
CA PHE A 132 -9.62 -1.70 -8.04
C PHE A 132 -9.71 -0.17 -7.99
N LEU A 133 -9.35 0.53 -9.07
CA LEU A 133 -9.34 2.00 -9.07
C LEU A 133 -10.76 2.57 -8.94
N ARG A 134 -11.77 1.93 -9.54
CA ARG A 134 -13.20 2.28 -9.38
C ARG A 134 -13.63 2.18 -7.93
N CYS A 135 -13.45 1.01 -7.31
CA CYS A 135 -13.85 0.78 -5.93
C CYS A 135 -13.08 1.68 -4.96
N TYR A 136 -11.77 1.87 -5.18
CA TYR A 136 -10.94 2.74 -4.35
C TYR A 136 -11.33 4.22 -4.47
N ALA A 137 -11.66 4.69 -5.68
CA ALA A 137 -12.18 6.03 -5.88
C ALA A 137 -13.54 6.22 -5.18
N LEU A 138 -14.47 5.26 -5.27
CA LEU A 138 -15.73 5.33 -4.52
C LEU A 138 -15.48 5.37 -3.00
N TYR A 139 -14.58 4.53 -2.50
CA TYR A 139 -14.19 4.53 -1.09
C TYR A 139 -13.75 5.93 -0.64
N LEU A 140 -12.80 6.54 -1.36
CA LEU A 140 -12.31 7.89 -1.03
C LEU A 140 -13.37 8.99 -1.21
N ALA A 141 -14.25 8.87 -2.20
CA ALA A 141 -15.39 9.78 -2.37
C ALA A 141 -16.32 9.75 -1.15
N GLY A 142 -16.54 8.55 -0.61
CA GLY A 142 -17.34 8.31 0.58
C GLY A 142 -16.66 8.82 1.85
N GLU A 143 -15.36 8.56 2.02
CA GLU A 143 -14.58 9.08 3.15
C GLU A 143 -14.57 10.61 3.18
N LYS A 144 -14.40 11.25 2.01
CA LYS A 144 -14.46 12.72 1.89
C LYS A 144 -15.80 13.29 2.39
N ARG A 145 -16.91 12.60 2.12
CA ARG A 145 -18.26 13.04 2.50
C ARG A 145 -18.57 12.76 3.96
N LYS A 146 -18.12 11.62 4.47
CA LYS A 146 -18.16 11.30 5.90
C LYS A 146 -17.48 12.41 6.71
N GLU A 147 -16.31 12.85 6.26
CA GLU A 147 -15.57 13.96 6.88
C GLU A 147 -16.34 15.29 6.78
N GLU A 148 -16.85 15.63 5.59
CA GLU A 148 -17.66 16.85 5.38
C GLU A 148 -18.90 16.90 6.30
N GLU A 149 -19.66 15.81 6.36
CA GLU A 149 -20.85 15.69 7.22
C GLU A 149 -20.49 15.75 8.72
N THR A 150 -19.34 15.20 9.10
CA THR A 150 -18.85 15.30 10.48
C THR A 150 -18.57 16.75 10.86
N ILE A 151 -17.87 17.50 10.01
CA ILE A 151 -17.57 18.92 10.25
C ILE A 151 -18.85 19.77 10.28
N GLU A 152 -19.82 19.50 9.39
CA GLU A 152 -21.10 20.22 9.37
C GLU A 152 -21.93 19.99 10.64
N LEU A 153 -21.82 18.80 11.24
CA LEU A 153 -22.58 18.38 12.41
C LEU A 153 -21.84 18.59 13.74
N GLU A 154 -20.57 19.00 13.72
CA GLU A 154 -19.78 19.43 14.89
C GLU A 154 -20.32 20.77 15.49
N GLY A 155 -21.57 20.74 15.95
CA GLY A 155 -22.19 21.75 16.78
C GLY A 155 -22.25 21.33 18.26
N PRO A 156 -22.85 22.14 19.16
CA PRO A 156 -22.89 21.89 20.60
C PRO A 156 -23.59 20.59 21.06
N LEU A 157 -24.20 19.83 20.15
CA LEU A 157 -25.17 18.77 20.44
C LEU A 157 -24.74 17.34 20.07
N GLY A 158 -23.48 17.10 19.68
CA GLY A 158 -22.89 15.76 19.83
C GLY A 158 -22.24 15.16 18.59
N LYS A 159 -21.65 13.98 18.83
CA LYS A 159 -20.86 13.17 17.89
C LYS A 159 -21.69 12.86 16.64
N SER A 160 -21.15 13.08 15.44
CA SER A 160 -21.78 12.57 14.22
C SER A 160 -21.58 11.04 14.16
N ASP A 161 -22.63 10.32 13.80
CA ASP A 161 -22.55 8.91 13.38
C ASP A 161 -22.35 8.84 11.86
N ALA A 162 -21.61 9.81 11.28
CA ALA A 162 -21.41 9.88 9.85
C ALA A 162 -20.65 8.61 9.39
N VAL A 163 -21.23 7.91 8.42
CA VAL A 163 -20.66 6.69 7.84
C VAL A 163 -20.53 6.84 6.33
N ASN A 164 -19.54 6.16 5.78
CA ASN A 164 -19.32 6.15 4.34
C ASN A 164 -20.43 5.34 3.66
N SER A 165 -21.31 6.02 2.93
CA SER A 165 -22.47 5.41 2.23
C SER A 165 -22.08 4.48 1.08
N GLU A 166 -20.84 4.54 0.59
CA GLU A 166 -20.37 3.70 -0.52
C GLU A 166 -19.96 2.29 -0.07
N LEU A 167 -19.74 2.07 1.25
CA LEU A 167 -19.20 0.82 1.78
C LEU A 167 -20.03 -0.41 1.41
N VAL A 168 -21.36 -0.29 1.39
CA VAL A 168 -22.26 -1.41 1.07
C VAL A 168 -22.09 -1.84 -0.40
N SER A 169 -22.04 -0.88 -1.32
CA SER A 169 -21.88 -1.15 -2.75
C SER A 169 -20.51 -1.78 -3.03
N ILE A 170 -19.45 -1.21 -2.44
CA ILE A 170 -18.07 -1.69 -2.61
C ILE A 170 -17.91 -3.11 -2.04
N GLU A 171 -18.46 -3.38 -0.86
CA GLU A 171 -18.41 -4.72 -0.25
C GLU A 171 -19.12 -5.76 -1.13
N GLN A 172 -20.31 -5.44 -1.64
CA GLN A 172 -21.07 -6.34 -2.50
C GLN A 172 -20.25 -6.71 -3.75
N GLU A 173 -19.69 -5.72 -4.42
CA GLU A 173 -18.89 -5.92 -5.63
C GLU A 173 -17.62 -6.74 -5.36
N LEU A 174 -16.82 -6.36 -4.35
CA LEU A 174 -15.58 -7.07 -4.01
C LEU A 174 -15.86 -8.49 -3.50
N SER A 175 -16.94 -8.69 -2.74
CA SER A 175 -17.33 -10.03 -2.26
C SER A 175 -17.74 -10.95 -3.42
N ALA A 176 -18.39 -10.42 -4.46
CA ALA A 176 -18.76 -11.18 -5.65
C ALA A 176 -17.51 -11.62 -6.44
N VAL A 177 -16.57 -10.69 -6.67
CA VAL A 177 -15.30 -10.99 -7.36
C VAL A 177 -14.47 -12.00 -6.58
N ARG A 178 -14.43 -11.89 -5.24
CA ARG A 178 -13.75 -12.86 -4.37
C ARG A 178 -14.36 -14.25 -4.45
N LYS A 179 -15.70 -14.37 -4.40
CA LYS A 179 -16.39 -15.66 -4.54
C LYS A 179 -16.13 -16.33 -5.88
N ASN A 180 -15.92 -15.52 -6.92
CA ASN A 180 -15.58 -16.01 -8.26
C ASN A 180 -14.09 -16.37 -8.41
N GLY A 181 -13.26 -16.20 -7.36
CA GLY A 181 -11.83 -16.50 -7.40
C GLY A 181 -11.00 -15.56 -8.28
N ALA A 182 -11.57 -14.42 -8.69
CA ALA A 182 -10.95 -13.48 -9.63
C ALA A 182 -10.33 -12.25 -8.96
N ILE A 183 -10.39 -12.16 -7.62
CA ILE A 183 -9.90 -11.00 -6.88
C ILE A 183 -8.37 -10.98 -6.87
N ASP A 184 -7.79 -9.83 -7.19
CA ASP A 184 -6.33 -9.64 -7.15
C ASP A 184 -5.88 -9.26 -5.73
N PRO A 185 -4.57 -9.30 -5.42
CA PRO A 185 -4.06 -8.97 -4.09
C PRO A 185 -4.46 -7.55 -3.63
N PHE A 186 -4.52 -6.60 -4.56
CA PHE A 186 -4.94 -5.23 -4.28
C PHE A 186 -6.44 -5.14 -3.98
N GLY A 187 -7.28 -5.89 -4.68
CA GLY A 187 -8.70 -6.05 -4.37
C GLY A 187 -8.92 -6.65 -2.99
N LEU A 188 -8.12 -7.66 -2.59
CA LEU A 188 -8.15 -8.21 -1.23
C LEU A 188 -7.79 -7.15 -0.18
N TYR A 189 -6.74 -6.34 -0.42
CA TYR A 189 -6.39 -5.22 0.45
C TYR A 189 -7.56 -4.25 0.66
N LEU A 190 -8.20 -3.80 -0.44
CA LEU A 190 -9.33 -2.88 -0.37
C LEU A 190 -10.55 -3.53 0.31
N TYR A 191 -10.82 -4.81 0.05
CA TYR A 191 -11.90 -5.54 0.71
C TYR A 191 -11.68 -5.62 2.22
N GLY A 192 -10.44 -5.89 2.65
CA GLY A 192 -10.04 -5.86 4.06
C GLY A 192 -10.26 -4.48 4.71
N LEU A 193 -9.95 -3.41 3.99
CA LEU A 193 -10.19 -2.03 4.46
C LEU A 193 -11.68 -1.74 4.65
N VAL A 194 -12.52 -2.11 3.67
CA VAL A 194 -13.98 -1.94 3.76
C VAL A 194 -14.56 -2.74 4.92
N LEU A 195 -14.12 -3.99 5.11
CA LEU A 195 -14.57 -4.83 6.22
C LEU A 195 -14.18 -4.25 7.59
N LYS A 196 -12.97 -3.67 7.68
CA LYS A 196 -12.49 -3.01 8.90
C LYS A 196 -13.39 -1.81 9.26
N GLU A 197 -13.68 -0.95 8.28
CA GLU A 197 -14.57 0.21 8.50
C GLU A 197 -16.00 -0.20 8.86
N LYS A 198 -16.47 -1.37 8.42
CA LYS A 198 -17.77 -1.93 8.81
C LYS A 198 -17.78 -2.60 10.19
N GLY A 199 -16.65 -2.67 10.89
CA GLY A 199 -16.52 -3.32 12.21
C GLY A 199 -16.29 -4.83 12.18
N ASN A 200 -16.10 -5.43 11.00
CA ASN A 200 -15.86 -6.87 10.85
C ASN A 200 -14.37 -7.23 10.99
N GLU A 201 -13.76 -6.90 12.13
CA GLU A 201 -12.30 -6.94 12.33
C GLU A 201 -11.66 -8.32 12.10
N ASN A 202 -12.32 -9.40 12.53
CA ASN A 202 -11.79 -10.76 12.39
C ASN A 202 -11.68 -11.19 10.92
N LEU A 203 -12.71 -10.88 10.13
CA LEU A 203 -12.71 -11.17 8.71
C LEU A 203 -11.72 -10.25 7.98
N ALA A 204 -11.71 -8.95 8.33
CA ALA A 204 -10.75 -7.99 7.79
C ALA A 204 -9.31 -8.45 7.99
N ARG A 205 -8.94 -8.90 9.19
CA ARG A 205 -7.60 -9.44 9.48
C ARG A 205 -7.26 -10.63 8.59
N THR A 206 -8.19 -11.57 8.44
CA THR A 206 -7.97 -12.77 7.63
C THR A 206 -7.72 -12.41 6.16
N VAL A 207 -8.54 -11.50 5.61
CA VAL A 207 -8.43 -11.02 4.23
C VAL A 207 -7.13 -10.22 4.01
N LEU A 208 -6.75 -9.38 4.96
CA LEU A 208 -5.52 -8.60 4.85
C LEU A 208 -4.27 -9.48 4.90
N VAL A 209 -4.27 -10.53 5.73
CA VAL A 209 -3.19 -11.53 5.73
C VAL A 209 -3.11 -12.25 4.37
N GLU A 210 -4.25 -12.61 3.79
CA GLU A 210 -4.31 -13.20 2.43
C GLU A 210 -3.73 -12.25 1.37
N SER A 211 -4.08 -10.96 1.43
CA SER A 211 -3.52 -9.91 0.57
C SER A 211 -1.99 -9.82 0.69
N VAL A 212 -1.45 -9.70 1.90
CA VAL A 212 0.00 -9.53 2.12
C VAL A 212 0.78 -10.78 1.73
N ASN A 213 0.23 -11.98 1.99
CA ASN A 213 0.84 -13.23 1.55
C ASN A 213 0.88 -13.35 0.02
N SER A 214 -0.13 -12.78 -0.66
CA SER A 214 -0.20 -12.78 -2.13
C SER A 214 0.64 -11.69 -2.77
N TYR A 215 0.76 -10.54 -2.11
CA TYR A 215 1.58 -9.41 -2.55
C TYR A 215 2.23 -8.70 -1.33
N PRO A 216 3.51 -8.98 -1.05
CA PRO A 216 4.18 -8.51 0.17
C PRO A 216 4.30 -7.00 0.33
N TRP A 217 4.10 -6.22 -0.74
CA TRP A 217 4.24 -4.76 -0.73
C TRP A 217 2.90 -4.01 -0.54
N ASN A 218 1.81 -4.74 -0.23
CA ASN A 218 0.55 -4.14 0.21
C ASN A 218 0.69 -3.70 1.68
N CYS A 219 1.25 -2.51 1.88
CA CYS A 219 1.54 -1.90 3.18
C CYS A 219 0.78 -0.59 3.38
#